data_AF-A0A958ICE1-F1
#
_entry.id   AF-A0A958ICE1-F1
#
_cell.length_a   1.000
_cell.length_b   1.000
_cell.length_c   1.000
_cell.angle_alpha   90.00
_cell.angle_beta   90.00
_cell.angle_gamma   90.00
#
_symmetry.space_group_name_H-M   'P 1'
#
loop_
_entity.id
_entity.type
_entity.pdbx_description
1 polymer ?
#
loop_
_entity_poly.entity_id
_entity_poly.type
_entity_poly.pdbx_seq_one_letter_code
_entity_poly.pdbx_strand_id
1 'polypeptide(L)'
;MDEVLQNLLQLTGFSDDDSQILQKARSEIQKWEAGIVKVFYDTLYNYQPTSRLLGDKQRDDMVTSLSRWLKHLVSAEHNENFWKYQCFIGLVHIRRNIPNHLIIAMMSRIQTYFLAQSTYTFSTVEGMRLYVAFKKLTDIVIGLIAEGYFDGYLNAIQKITNLNRELVDRMVIREVEKLLEPKTRQQSQGD
;
A
#
# COMPACT_ATOMS: atom_id res chain seq x y z
N MET A 1 -3.37 14.59 -5.65
CA MET A 1 -4.20 13.43 -5.27
C MET A 1 -5.11 13.01 -6.42
N ASP A 2 -5.95 13.90 -6.96
CA ASP A 2 -6.92 13.53 -8.00
C ASP A 2 -6.27 12.90 -9.23
N GLU A 3 -5.20 13.50 -9.75
CA GLU A 3 -4.43 12.93 -10.87
C GLU A 3 -3.85 11.54 -10.54
N VAL A 4 -3.27 11.36 -9.35
CA VAL A 4 -2.70 10.08 -8.91
C VAL A 4 -3.80 9.01 -8.84
N LEU A 5 -4.95 9.33 -8.25
CA LEU A 5 -6.07 8.41 -8.18
C LEU A 5 -6.59 8.05 -9.58
N GLN A 6 -6.74 9.03 -10.47
CA GLN A 6 -7.18 8.77 -11.85
C GLN A 6 -6.19 7.87 -12.60
N ASN A 7 -4.89 8.12 -12.47
CA ASN A 7 -3.85 7.27 -13.06
C ASN A 7 -3.93 5.84 -12.52
N LEU A 8 -4.08 5.67 -11.21
CA LEU A 8 -4.19 4.35 -10.58
C LEU A 8 -5.46 3.60 -11.03
N LEU A 9 -6.61 4.27 -11.04
CA LEU A 9 -7.87 3.69 -11.53
C LEU A 9 -7.75 3.24 -12.99
N GLN A 10 -7.23 4.13 -13.86
CA GLN A 10 -7.08 3.88 -15.29
C GLN A 10 -6.10 2.73 -15.58
N LEU A 11 -4.94 2.71 -14.92
CA LEU A 11 -3.87 1.75 -15.21
C LEU A 11 -4.10 0.37 -14.58
N THR A 12 -4.79 0.31 -13.43
CA THR A 12 -5.21 -0.98 -12.86
C THR A 12 -6.45 -1.55 -13.55
N GLY A 13 -7.20 -0.72 -14.28
CA GLY A 13 -8.45 -1.09 -14.92
C GLY A 13 -9.53 -1.45 -13.90
N PHE A 14 -9.51 -0.82 -12.72
CA PHE A 14 -10.55 -0.99 -11.72
C PHE A 14 -11.83 -0.28 -12.18
N SER A 15 -12.94 -1.00 -12.20
CA SER A 15 -14.22 -0.49 -12.69
C SER A 15 -15.38 -0.76 -11.72
N ASP A 16 -16.57 -0.27 -12.09
CA ASP A 16 -17.80 -0.55 -11.36
C ASP A 16 -18.12 -2.05 -11.30
N ASP A 17 -17.72 -2.83 -12.31
CA ASP A 17 -17.88 -4.29 -12.31
C ASP A 17 -17.04 -4.94 -11.20
N ASP A 18 -15.80 -4.49 -11.00
CA ASP A 18 -14.95 -4.96 -9.90
C ASP A 18 -15.59 -4.62 -8.54
N SER A 19 -16.14 -3.41 -8.42
CA SER A 19 -16.86 -2.97 -7.22
C SER A 19 -18.09 -3.84 -6.94
N GLN A 20 -18.87 -4.17 -7.96
CA GLN A 20 -20.03 -5.07 -7.83
C GLN A 20 -19.62 -6.50 -7.48
N ILE A 21 -18.52 -7.02 -8.03
CA ILE A 21 -17.99 -8.35 -7.69
C ILE A 21 -17.64 -8.40 -6.19
N LEU A 22 -16.92 -7.40 -5.70
CA LEU A 22 -16.56 -7.29 -4.28
C LEU A 22 -17.79 -7.16 -3.39
N GLN A 23 -18.78 -6.36 -3.81
CA GLN A 23 -20.03 -6.18 -3.08
C GLN A 23 -20.83 -7.47 -2.96
N LYS A 24 -20.96 -8.24 -4.05
CA LYS A 24 -21.68 -9.52 -4.07
C LYS A 24 -21.02 -10.57 -3.18
N ALA A 25 -19.69 -10.57 -3.11
CA ALA A 25 -18.93 -11.50 -2.28
C ALA A 25 -18.73 -11.03 -0.82
N ARG A 26 -19.25 -9.85 -0.45
CA ARG A 26 -18.98 -9.21 0.84
C ARG A 26 -19.19 -10.12 2.05
N SER A 27 -20.28 -10.88 2.07
CA SER A 27 -20.58 -11.78 3.20
C SER A 27 -19.55 -12.89 3.36
N GLU A 28 -19.02 -13.44 2.26
CA GLU A 28 -17.96 -14.44 2.31
C GLU A 28 -16.62 -13.80 2.71
N ILE A 29 -16.28 -12.64 2.14
CA ILE A 29 -15.06 -11.91 2.48
C ILE A 29 -15.01 -11.58 3.99
N GLN A 30 -16.16 -11.22 4.59
CA GLN A 30 -16.26 -10.96 6.02
C GLN A 30 -15.92 -12.19 6.88
N LYS A 31 -16.20 -13.41 6.42
CA LYS A 31 -15.81 -14.64 7.12
C LYS A 31 -14.29 -14.83 7.11
N TRP A 32 -13.60 -14.30 6.11
CA TRP A 32 -12.14 -14.42 5.97
C TRP A 32 -11.36 -13.38 6.79
N GLU A 33 -12.04 -12.36 7.33
CA GLU A 33 -11.45 -11.25 8.07
C GLU A 33 -10.51 -11.72 9.18
N ALA A 34 -10.98 -12.63 10.04
CA ALA A 34 -10.18 -13.15 11.15
C ALA A 34 -8.90 -13.86 10.65
N GLY A 35 -9.00 -14.57 9.53
CA GLY A 35 -7.87 -15.22 8.88
C GLY A 35 -6.87 -14.23 8.29
N ILE A 36 -7.35 -13.17 7.62
CA ILE A 36 -6.51 -12.09 7.07
C ILE A 36 -5.74 -11.39 8.19
N VAL A 37 -6.44 -11.00 9.27
CA VAL A 37 -5.85 -10.35 10.43
C VAL A 37 -4.80 -11.25 11.08
N LYS A 38 -5.11 -12.54 11.26
CA LYS A 38 -4.19 -13.52 11.82
C LYS A 38 -2.93 -13.64 10.95
N VAL A 39 -3.09 -13.86 9.65
CA VAL A 39 -1.95 -13.96 8.72
C VAL A 39 -1.09 -12.69 8.75
N PHE A 40 -1.72 -11.51 8.81
CA PHE A 40 -1.01 -10.24 8.88
C PHE A 40 -0.13 -10.14 10.12
N TYR A 41 -0.71 -10.26 11.32
CA TYR A 41 0.05 -10.09 12.55
C TYR A 41 1.03 -11.24 12.79
N ASP A 42 0.65 -12.49 12.51
CA ASP A 42 1.58 -13.61 12.67
C ASP A 42 2.80 -13.43 11.77
N THR A 43 2.63 -12.93 10.54
CA THR A 43 3.76 -12.62 9.65
C THR A 43 4.66 -11.54 10.26
N LEU A 44 4.08 -10.45 10.78
CA LEU A 44 4.87 -9.35 11.36
C LEU A 44 5.61 -9.77 12.64
N TYR A 45 5.00 -10.56 13.51
CA TYR A 45 5.63 -11.02 14.75
C TYR A 45 6.67 -12.12 14.52
N ASN A 46 6.49 -12.97 13.50
CA ASN A 46 7.44 -14.05 13.18
C ASN A 46 8.67 -13.59 12.39
N TYR A 47 8.68 -12.34 11.89
CA TYR A 47 9.84 -11.77 11.21
C TYR A 47 10.52 -10.71 12.10
N GLN A 48 11.77 -10.98 12.44
CA GLN A 48 12.50 -10.23 13.47
C GLN A 48 12.52 -8.71 13.20
N PRO A 49 12.82 -8.21 11.99
CA PRO A 49 12.81 -6.77 11.70
C PRO A 49 11.46 -6.09 11.89
N THR A 50 10.36 -6.74 11.49
CA THR A 50 9.01 -6.17 11.67
C THR A 50 8.54 -6.25 13.13
N SER A 51 8.89 -7.31 13.85
CA SER A 51 8.51 -7.45 15.27
C SER A 51 9.07 -6.32 16.14
N ARG A 52 10.30 -5.85 15.86
CA ARG A 52 10.92 -4.71 16.57
C ARG A 52 10.12 -3.41 16.40
N LEU A 53 9.42 -3.24 15.28
CA LEU A 53 8.64 -2.03 14.98
C LEU A 53 7.29 -2.00 15.71
N LEU A 54 6.84 -3.13 16.25
CA LEU A 54 5.54 -3.23 16.93
C LEU A 54 5.61 -2.75 18.39
N GLY A 55 6.75 -2.88 19.07
CA GLY A 55 6.95 -2.42 20.46
C GLY A 55 5.93 -2.99 21.45
N ASP A 56 5.68 -2.26 22.55
CA ASP A 56 4.69 -2.63 23.59
C ASP A 56 3.23 -2.32 23.22
N LYS A 57 2.95 -2.05 21.93
CA LYS A 57 1.57 -1.78 21.52
C LYS A 57 0.72 -3.03 21.75
N GLN A 58 -0.45 -2.82 22.33
CA GLN A 58 -1.42 -3.90 22.50
C GLN A 58 -1.79 -4.43 21.11
N ARG A 59 -1.46 -5.70 20.87
CA ARG A 59 -1.78 -6.43 19.64
C ARG A 59 -3.26 -6.29 19.28
N ASP A 60 -4.12 -6.25 20.30
CA ASP A 60 -5.58 -6.18 20.17
C ASP A 60 -6.07 -4.86 19.56
N ASP A 61 -5.45 -3.73 19.93
CA ASP A 61 -5.76 -2.41 19.33
C ASP A 61 -5.39 -2.39 17.84
N MET A 62 -4.24 -2.98 17.50
CA MET A 62 -3.77 -3.05 16.13
C MET A 62 -4.69 -3.95 15.29
N VAL A 63 -5.03 -5.13 15.82
CA VAL A 63 -6.00 -6.07 15.23
C VAL A 63 -7.32 -5.37 14.93
N THR A 64 -7.85 -4.62 15.88
CA THR A 64 -9.12 -3.88 15.72
C THR A 64 -9.02 -2.83 14.62
N SER A 65 -7.88 -2.13 14.52
CA SER A 65 -7.65 -1.14 13.47
C SER A 65 -7.62 -1.76 12.07
N LEU A 66 -6.91 -2.89 11.90
CA LEU A 66 -6.82 -3.57 10.61
C LEU A 66 -8.17 -4.17 10.20
N SER A 67 -8.88 -4.80 11.14
CA SER A 67 -10.24 -5.32 10.97
C SER A 67 -11.18 -4.24 10.44
N ARG A 68 -11.20 -3.06 11.09
CA ARG A 68 -12.04 -1.93 10.66
C ARG A 68 -11.66 -1.44 9.27
N TRP A 69 -10.37 -1.27 9.01
CA TRP A 69 -9.90 -0.85 7.68
C TRP A 69 -10.28 -1.85 6.59
N LEU A 70 -10.13 -3.15 6.83
CA LEU A 70 -10.51 -4.20 5.87
C LEU A 70 -12.02 -4.17 5.57
N LYS A 71 -12.87 -3.96 6.58
CA LYS A 71 -14.32 -3.80 6.40
C LYS A 71 -14.67 -2.62 5.51
N HIS A 72 -13.96 -1.50 5.65
CA HIS A 72 -14.14 -0.33 4.78
C HIS A 72 -13.60 -0.59 3.37
N LEU A 73 -12.45 -1.24 3.25
CA LEU A 73 -11.85 -1.60 1.96
C LEU A 73 -12.82 -2.42 1.10
N VAL A 74 -13.44 -3.44 1.69
CA VAL A 74 -14.36 -4.35 0.97
C VAL A 74 -15.81 -3.86 0.98
N SER A 75 -16.05 -2.64 1.48
CA SER A 75 -17.33 -1.97 1.27
C SER A 75 -17.37 -1.40 -0.15
N ALA A 76 -18.55 -1.39 -0.78
CA ALA A 76 -18.74 -0.89 -2.14
C ALA A 76 -18.74 0.66 -2.23
N GLU A 77 -18.38 1.35 -1.15
CA GLU A 77 -18.52 2.80 -1.01
C GLU A 77 -17.14 3.48 -0.97
N HIS A 78 -16.46 3.50 -2.13
CA HIS A 78 -15.18 4.20 -2.29
C HIS A 78 -15.38 5.65 -2.73
N ASN A 79 -15.91 6.47 -1.82
CA ASN A 79 -16.03 7.91 -2.06
C ASN A 79 -14.68 8.63 -1.93
N GLU A 80 -14.66 9.94 -2.19
CA GLU A 80 -13.44 10.76 -2.11
C GLU A 80 -12.75 10.67 -0.73
N ASN A 81 -13.51 10.59 0.36
CA ASN A 81 -12.96 10.46 1.71
C ASN A 81 -12.25 9.12 1.92
N PHE A 82 -12.77 8.04 1.34
CA PHE A 82 -12.11 6.73 1.36
C PHE A 82 -10.73 6.81 0.71
N TRP A 83 -10.60 7.45 -0.46
CA TRP A 83 -9.33 7.58 -1.16
C TRP A 83 -8.34 8.50 -0.44
N LYS A 84 -8.79 9.67 0.04
CA LYS A 84 -8.00 10.58 0.88
C LYS A 84 -7.42 9.90 2.11
N TYR A 85 -8.22 9.02 2.73
CA TYR A 85 -7.79 8.29 3.90
C TYR A 85 -6.63 7.33 3.62
N GLN A 86 -6.52 6.77 2.41
CA GLN A 86 -5.39 5.89 2.06
C GLN A 86 -4.07 6.68 1.99
N CYS A 87 -4.08 7.90 1.44
CA CYS A 87 -2.91 8.79 1.49
C CYS A 87 -2.54 9.16 2.93
N PHE A 88 -3.53 9.43 3.78
CA PHE A 88 -3.31 9.71 5.20
C PHE A 88 -2.65 8.52 5.92
N ILE A 89 -3.02 7.28 5.59
CA ILE A 89 -2.36 6.08 6.12
C ILE A 89 -0.85 6.09 5.80
N GLY A 90 -0.43 6.61 4.65
CA GLY A 90 0.99 6.83 4.33
C GLY A 90 1.72 7.66 5.40
N LEU A 91 1.12 8.78 5.82
CA LEU A 91 1.66 9.65 6.89
C LEU A 91 1.72 8.93 8.25
N VAL A 92 0.72 8.09 8.55
CA VAL A 92 0.71 7.26 9.77
C VAL A 92 1.90 6.31 9.78
N HIS A 93 2.29 5.75 8.64
CA HIS A 93 3.45 4.87 8.53
C HIS A 93 4.78 5.61 8.66
N ILE A 94 4.91 6.82 8.08
CA ILE A 94 6.08 7.70 8.32
C ILE A 94 6.26 7.92 9.82
N ARG A 95 5.19 8.36 10.51
CA ARG A 95 5.23 8.65 11.95
C ARG A 95 5.62 7.43 12.79
N ARG A 96 5.37 6.22 12.28
CA ARG A 96 5.72 4.95 12.93
C ARG A 96 7.05 4.37 12.46
N ASN A 97 7.79 5.09 11.61
CA ASN A 97 9.03 4.62 11.00
C ASN A 97 8.86 3.27 10.28
N ILE A 98 7.72 3.06 9.62
CA ILE A 98 7.46 1.87 8.82
C ILE A 98 7.77 2.21 7.35
N PRO A 99 8.84 1.66 6.77
CA PRO A 99 9.21 1.96 5.39
C PRO A 99 8.24 1.34 4.38
N ASN A 100 8.04 2.00 3.25
CA ASN A 100 7.09 1.61 2.19
C ASN A 100 7.23 0.15 1.72
N HIS A 101 8.46 -0.37 1.62
CA HIS A 101 8.69 -1.73 1.15
C HIS A 101 8.02 -2.79 2.05
N LEU A 102 7.91 -2.55 3.36
CA LEU A 102 7.23 -3.48 4.27
C LEU A 102 5.71 -3.45 4.06
N ILE A 103 5.14 -2.28 3.78
CA ILE A 103 3.71 -2.13 3.52
C ILE A 103 3.34 -2.88 2.23
N ILE A 104 4.16 -2.72 1.18
CA ILE A 104 3.99 -3.40 -0.12
C ILE A 104 4.08 -4.93 0.07
N ALA A 105 5.08 -5.41 0.81
CA ALA A 105 5.24 -6.84 1.10
C ALA A 105 4.05 -7.41 1.88
N MET A 106 3.54 -6.68 2.88
CA MET A 106 2.37 -7.11 3.63
C MET A 106 1.08 -7.09 2.82
N MET A 107 0.93 -6.15 1.88
CA MET A 107 -0.19 -6.17 0.94
C MET A 107 -0.14 -7.41 0.05
N SER A 108 1.03 -7.75 -0.50
CA SER A 108 1.22 -8.99 -1.27
C SER A 108 0.86 -10.24 -0.45
N ARG A 109 1.20 -10.26 0.85
CA ARG A 109 0.82 -11.34 1.76
C ARG A 109 -0.70 -11.46 1.92
N ILE A 110 -1.41 -10.34 2.08
CA ILE A 110 -2.88 -10.31 2.15
C ILE A 110 -3.48 -10.79 0.82
N GLN A 111 -3.01 -10.29 -0.32
CA GLN A 111 -3.47 -10.70 -1.65
C GLN A 111 -3.31 -12.21 -1.87
N THR A 112 -2.18 -12.78 -1.44
CA THR A 112 -1.92 -14.23 -1.54
C THR A 112 -2.91 -15.05 -0.71
N TYR A 113 -3.18 -14.62 0.53
CA TYR A 113 -4.19 -15.28 1.35
C TYR A 113 -5.59 -15.17 0.73
N PHE A 114 -5.94 -14.00 0.21
CA PHE A 114 -7.22 -13.75 -0.42
C PHE A 114 -7.44 -14.63 -1.66
N LEU A 115 -6.42 -14.81 -2.50
CA LEU A 115 -6.45 -15.74 -3.63
C LEU A 115 -6.74 -17.19 -3.20
N ALA A 116 -6.10 -17.65 -2.12
CA ALA A 116 -6.33 -19.00 -1.61
C ALA A 116 -7.78 -19.16 -1.11
N GLN A 117 -8.32 -18.16 -0.41
CA GLN A 117 -9.70 -18.19 0.05
C GLN A 117 -10.71 -18.12 -1.10
N SER A 118 -10.46 -17.27 -2.11
CA SER A 118 -11.37 -17.12 -3.24
C SER A 118 -11.44 -18.36 -4.11
N THR A 119 -10.31 -19.03 -4.36
CA THR A 119 -10.26 -20.26 -5.15
C THR A 119 -10.75 -21.49 -4.38
N TYR A 120 -10.70 -21.47 -3.05
CA TYR A 120 -11.29 -22.51 -2.20
C TYR A 120 -12.82 -22.39 -2.09
N THR A 121 -13.33 -21.17 -1.99
CA THR A 121 -14.75 -20.90 -1.68
C THR A 121 -15.64 -20.89 -2.93
N PHE A 122 -15.12 -20.42 -4.06
CA PHE A 122 -15.88 -20.23 -5.30
C PHE A 122 -15.38 -21.13 -6.41
N SER A 123 -16.15 -21.24 -7.51
CA SER A 123 -15.66 -21.89 -8.73
C SER A 123 -14.38 -21.20 -9.22
N THR A 124 -13.54 -21.91 -9.97
CA THR A 124 -12.26 -21.36 -10.47
C THR A 124 -12.43 -20.01 -11.17
N VAL A 125 -13.46 -19.86 -12.01
CA VAL A 125 -13.72 -18.62 -12.74
C VAL A 125 -14.17 -17.50 -11.80
N GLU A 126 -15.10 -17.76 -10.90
CA GLU A 126 -15.61 -16.77 -9.95
C GLU A 126 -14.55 -16.35 -8.93
N GLY A 127 -13.81 -17.32 -8.38
CA GLY A 127 -12.73 -17.09 -7.43
C GLY A 127 -11.59 -16.27 -8.04
N MET A 128 -11.25 -16.51 -9.31
CA MET A 128 -10.28 -15.69 -10.04
C MET A 128 -10.78 -14.27 -10.29
N ARG A 129 -12.04 -14.10 -10.71
CA ARG A 129 -12.62 -12.75 -10.91
C ARG A 129 -12.66 -11.96 -9.60
N LEU A 130 -13.06 -12.60 -8.51
CA LEU A 130 -13.08 -12.00 -7.18
C LEU A 130 -11.68 -11.59 -6.72
N TYR A 131 -10.68 -12.46 -6.91
CA TYR A 131 -9.29 -12.15 -6.59
C TYR A 131 -8.77 -10.97 -7.42
N VAL A 132 -9.03 -10.94 -8.74
CA VAL A 132 -8.57 -9.85 -9.61
C VAL A 132 -9.19 -8.52 -9.18
N ALA A 133 -10.48 -8.47 -8.88
CA ALA A 133 -11.14 -7.26 -8.37
C ALA A 133 -10.50 -6.77 -7.06
N PHE A 134 -10.26 -7.68 -6.12
CA PHE A 134 -9.59 -7.37 -4.85
C PHE A 134 -8.15 -6.88 -5.05
N LYS A 135 -7.41 -7.53 -5.95
CA LYS A 135 -6.04 -7.16 -6.29
C LYS A 135 -5.96 -5.76 -6.86
N LYS A 136 -6.78 -5.44 -7.87
CA LYS A 136 -6.82 -4.08 -8.45
C LYS A 136 -7.10 -3.02 -7.40
N LEU A 137 -8.12 -3.24 -6.56
CA LEU A 137 -8.45 -2.31 -5.48
C LEU A 137 -7.28 -2.13 -4.51
N THR A 138 -6.67 -3.23 -4.06
CA THR A 138 -5.55 -3.16 -3.13
C THR A 138 -4.28 -2.58 -3.73
N ASP A 139 -4.06 -2.74 -5.04
CA ASP A 139 -2.97 -2.12 -5.79
C ASP A 139 -3.16 -0.59 -5.91
N ILE A 140 -4.39 -0.10 -6.10
CA ILE A 140 -4.70 1.33 -6.00
C ILE A 140 -4.41 1.84 -4.58
N VAL A 141 -4.90 1.12 -3.57
CA VAL A 141 -4.74 1.53 -2.16
C VAL A 141 -3.26 1.59 -1.75
N ILE A 142 -2.45 0.60 -2.12
CA ILE A 142 -1.01 0.65 -1.82
C ILE A 142 -0.30 1.75 -2.60
N GLY A 143 -0.73 2.04 -3.84
CA GLY A 143 -0.25 3.17 -4.62
C GLY A 143 -0.51 4.51 -3.91
N LEU A 144 -1.73 4.71 -3.40
CA LEU A 144 -2.10 5.92 -2.65
C LEU A 144 -1.36 6.03 -1.31
N ILE A 145 -1.15 4.92 -0.59
CA ILE A 145 -0.35 4.90 0.64
C ILE A 145 1.10 5.29 0.33
N ALA A 146 1.68 4.73 -0.73
CA ALA A 146 3.05 5.04 -1.16
C ALA A 146 3.19 6.51 -1.58
N GLU A 147 2.21 7.04 -2.31
CA GLU A 147 2.18 8.45 -2.70
C GLU A 147 2.06 9.36 -1.47
N GLY A 148 1.12 9.08 -0.57
CA GLY A 148 0.97 9.85 0.67
C GLY A 148 2.22 9.82 1.55
N TYR A 149 2.96 8.71 1.52
CA TYR A 149 4.27 8.61 2.18
C TYR A 149 5.31 9.52 1.52
N PHE A 150 5.43 9.48 0.20
CA PHE A 150 6.38 10.29 -0.56
C PHE A 150 6.09 11.79 -0.43
N ASP A 151 4.85 12.20 -0.68
CA ASP A 151 4.39 13.57 -0.50
C ASP A 151 4.56 14.03 0.95
N GLY A 152 4.40 13.14 1.93
CA GLY A 152 4.65 13.44 3.34
C GLY A 152 6.08 13.92 3.60
N TYR A 153 7.08 13.23 3.04
CA TYR A 153 8.49 13.64 3.14
C TYR A 153 8.76 14.94 2.40
N LEU A 154 8.27 15.08 1.16
CA LEU A 154 8.46 16.30 0.37
C LEU A 154 7.87 17.52 1.07
N ASN A 155 6.63 17.41 1.54
CA ASN A 155 5.96 18.49 2.27
C ASN A 155 6.71 18.86 3.55
N ALA A 156 7.27 17.88 4.28
CA ALA A 156 8.08 18.16 5.46
C ALA A 156 9.35 18.94 5.10
N ILE A 157 10.07 18.53 4.06
CA ILE A 157 11.29 19.21 3.58
C ILE A 157 10.96 20.64 3.14
N GLN A 158 9.92 20.82 2.31
CA GLN A 158 9.50 22.14 1.84
C GLN A 158 9.17 23.08 3.00
N LYS A 159 8.44 22.60 4.02
CA LYS A 159 8.09 23.40 5.21
C LYS A 159 9.31 23.76 6.06
N ILE A 160 10.25 22.84 6.25
CA ILE A 160 11.45 23.07 7.07
C ILE A 160 12.44 24.01 6.37
N THR A 161 12.55 23.91 5.04
CA THR A 161 13.55 24.64 4.25
C THR A 161 13.00 25.91 3.58
N ASN A 162 11.68 26.09 3.59
CA ASN A 162 10.97 27.11 2.82
C ASN A 162 11.25 27.06 1.31
N LEU A 163 11.65 25.90 0.78
CA LEU A 163 11.84 25.67 -0.65
C LEU A 163 10.49 25.37 -1.32
N ASN A 164 10.28 25.91 -2.51
CA ASN A 164 9.12 25.57 -3.33
C ASN A 164 9.28 24.19 -4.00
N ARG A 165 8.17 23.60 -4.44
CA ARG A 165 8.11 22.23 -4.99
C ARG A 165 9.01 22.07 -6.21
N GLU A 166 8.92 23.02 -7.15
CA GLU A 166 9.68 22.98 -8.39
C GLU A 166 11.20 22.98 -8.17
N LEU A 167 11.68 23.74 -7.19
CA LEU A 167 13.11 23.77 -6.86
C LEU A 167 13.56 22.44 -6.25
N VAL A 168 12.76 21.85 -5.35
CA VAL A 168 13.03 20.52 -4.79
C VAL A 168 13.08 19.47 -5.91
N ASP A 169 12.12 19.49 -6.83
CA ASP A 169 12.08 18.54 -7.95
C ASP A 169 13.32 18.68 -8.85
N ARG A 170 13.73 19.90 -9.20
CA ARG A 170 14.97 20.14 -9.96
C ARG A 170 16.22 19.65 -9.22
N MET A 171 16.29 19.85 -7.90
CA MET A 171 17.40 19.34 -7.09
C MET A 171 17.44 17.81 -7.10
N VAL A 172 16.29 17.15 -6.95
CA VAL A 172 16.18 15.69 -7.01
C VAL A 172 16.64 15.18 -8.37
N ILE A 173 16.17 15.76 -9.48
CA ILE A 173 16.58 15.37 -10.84
C ILE A 173 18.10 15.45 -10.97
N ARG A 174 18.70 16.57 -10.56
CA ARG A 174 20.16 16.76 -10.66
C ARG A 174 20.95 15.72 -9.84
N GLU A 175 20.50 15.40 -8.63
CA GLU A 175 21.18 14.39 -7.81
C GLU A 175 20.96 12.97 -8.37
N VAL A 176 19.79 12.66 -8.92
CA VAL A 176 19.53 11.39 -9.60
C VAL A 176 20.42 11.25 -10.84
N GLU A 177 20.57 12.30 -11.65
CA GLU A 177 21.46 12.29 -12.81
C GLU A 177 22.90 11.91 -12.43
N LYS A 178 23.44 12.49 -11.35
CA LYS A 178 24.77 12.13 -10.84
C LYS A 178 24.88 10.66 -10.39
N LEU A 179 23.82 10.11 -9.80
CA LEU A 179 23.80 8.70 -9.39
C LEU A 179 23.72 7.75 -10.59
N LEU A 180 23.16 8.21 -11.72
CA LEU A 180 23.07 7.46 -12.97
C LEU A 180 24.31 7.62 -13.86
N GLU A 181 25.19 8.58 -13.57
CA GLU A 181 26.48 8.69 -14.28
C GLU A 181 27.28 7.38 -14.14
N PRO A 182 27.77 6.79 -15.24
CA PRO A 182 28.61 5.61 -15.17
C PRO A 182 29.84 5.87 -14.28
N LYS A 183 30.13 4.97 -13.34
CA LYS A 183 31.39 4.98 -12.58
C LYS A 183 32.57 4.62 -13.49
N THR A 184 32.91 5.47 -14.45
CA THR A 184 34.02 5.26 -15.36
C THR A 184 35.00 6.42 -15.21
N ARG A 185 35.99 6.24 -14.31
CA ARG A 185 37.36 6.81 -14.28
C ARG A 185 37.95 6.80 -12.86
N GLN A 186 38.21 5.63 -12.26
CA GLN A 186 39.15 5.50 -11.13
C GLN A 186 39.95 4.18 -11.12
N GLN A 187 40.13 3.50 -12.27
CA GLN A 187 40.95 2.28 -12.35
C GLN A 187 41.87 2.19 -13.58
N SER A 188 42.27 3.33 -14.17
CA SER A 188 43.22 3.31 -15.31
C SER A 188 44.26 4.42 -15.24
N GLN A 189 44.79 4.65 -14.05
CA GLN A 189 46.11 5.27 -13.82
C GLN A 189 46.74 4.61 -12.60
N GLY A 190 47.33 3.44 -12.82
CA GLY A 190 47.97 2.66 -11.78
C GLY A 190 48.35 1.29 -12.30
N ASP A 191 49.16 1.26 -13.36
CA ASP A 191 50.12 0.21 -13.71
C ASP A 191 51.16 0.81 -14.67
#